data_AF-A0A0J1HF10-F1
#
_entry.id   AF-A0A0J1HF10-F1
#
_cell.length_a   1.000
_cell.length_b   1.000
_cell.length_c   1.000
_cell.angle_alpha   90.00
_cell.angle_beta   90.00
_cell.angle_gamma   90.00
#
_symmetry.space_group_name_H-M   'P 1'
#
loop_
_entity.id
_entity.type
_entity.pdbx_description
1 polymer ?
#
loop_
_entity_poly.entity_id
_entity_poly.type
_entity_poly.pdbx_seq_one_letter_code
_entity_poly.pdbx_strand_id
1 'polypeptide(L)'
;MGLTFSASKARQRLTNAENGFKRVTLQTARKVAEDGARMMAAMVPRDTGSLEESIEGAVEKTKDGLIMRIGVREGAVNSKTQRPVDKYAPAMNKGGYKLGIRSIEKQSASQFKIGSGYVGRSREWLRRHWMDKLRNDLSKAGLKGRWR
;
A
#
# COMPACT_ATOMS: atom_id res chain seq x y z
N MET A 1 -6.52 -8.15 1.05
CA MET A 1 -6.99 -7.06 0.16
C MET A 1 -5.98 -5.91 0.19
N GLY A 2 -5.55 -5.39 -0.96
CA GLY A 2 -4.56 -4.31 -1.01
C GLY A 2 -4.01 -4.06 -2.42
N LEU A 3 -2.87 -3.38 -2.47
CA LEU A 3 -2.06 -3.09 -3.65
C LEU A 3 -0.79 -3.92 -3.58
N THR A 4 -0.38 -4.50 -4.71
CA THR A 4 0.91 -5.20 -4.82
C THR A 4 1.73 -4.57 -5.91
N PHE A 5 2.99 -4.27 -5.63
CA PHE A 5 3.97 -3.84 -6.63
C PHE A 5 5.10 -4.86 -6.67
N SER A 6 5.40 -5.36 -7.86
CA SER A 6 6.52 -6.30 -8.05
C SER A 6 7.59 -5.63 -8.91
N ALA A 7 8.84 -5.70 -8.48
CA ALA A 7 9.99 -5.37 -9.31
C ALA A 7 10.96 -6.55 -9.42
N SER A 8 11.47 -6.76 -10.61
CA SER A 8 12.43 -7.82 -10.93
C SER A 8 13.60 -7.26 -11.73
N LYS A 9 14.73 -7.98 -11.75
CA LYS A 9 15.87 -7.65 -12.61
C LYS A 9 15.43 -7.45 -14.05
N ALA A 10 15.93 -6.38 -14.66
CA ALA A 10 15.76 -6.11 -16.08
C ALA A 10 16.65 -7.01 -16.96
N ARG A 11 17.70 -7.62 -16.37
CA ARG A 11 18.70 -8.46 -17.04
C ARG A 11 19.21 -9.59 -16.15
N GLN A 12 19.78 -10.64 -16.74
CA GLN A 12 20.26 -11.83 -16.00
C GLN A 12 21.39 -11.51 -15.00
N ARG A 13 22.29 -10.58 -15.34
CA ARG A 13 23.39 -10.12 -14.46
C ARG A 13 23.34 -8.62 -14.26
N LEU A 14 23.38 -8.19 -13.00
CA LEU A 14 23.48 -6.78 -12.63
C LEU A 14 24.95 -6.36 -12.57
N THR A 15 25.24 -5.10 -12.88
CA THR A 15 26.58 -4.52 -12.70
C THR A 15 26.89 -4.29 -11.22
N ASN A 16 28.18 -4.09 -10.89
CA ASN A 16 28.60 -3.76 -9.52
C ASN A 16 27.97 -2.45 -9.02
N ALA A 17 27.82 -1.46 -9.91
CA ALA A 17 27.12 -0.21 -9.61
C ALA A 17 25.64 -0.47 -9.25
N GLU A 18 24.92 -1.26 -10.04
CA GLU A 18 23.50 -1.61 -9.77
C GLU A 18 23.34 -2.40 -8.46
N ASN A 19 24.28 -3.28 -8.14
CA ASN A 19 24.30 -4.00 -6.86
C ASN A 19 24.45 -3.04 -5.67
N GLY A 20 25.20 -1.93 -5.83
CA GLY A 20 25.35 -0.89 -4.82
C GLY A 20 24.05 -0.13 -4.52
N PHE A 21 23.17 0.05 -5.51
CA PHE A 21 21.91 0.79 -5.33
C PHE A 21 20.81 -0.01 -4.62
N LYS A 22 20.97 -1.31 -4.41
CA LYS A 22 19.96 -2.19 -3.78
C LYS A 22 19.44 -1.66 -2.44
N ARG A 23 20.33 -1.11 -1.59
CA ARG A 23 19.94 -0.59 -0.27
C ARG A 23 19.06 0.66 -0.39
N VAL A 24 19.41 1.57 -1.30
CA VAL A 24 18.66 2.81 -1.56
C VAL A 24 17.29 2.47 -2.13
N THR A 25 17.23 1.60 -3.14
CA THR A 25 15.97 1.16 -3.74
C THR A 25 15.05 0.48 -2.72
N LEU A 26 15.61 -0.33 -1.81
CA LEU A 26 14.85 -0.97 -0.73
C LEU A 26 14.30 0.07 0.27
N GLN A 27 15.09 1.07 0.64
CA GLN A 27 14.64 2.17 1.50
C GLN A 27 13.53 2.99 0.84
N THR A 28 13.68 3.35 -0.44
CA THR A 28 12.63 4.03 -1.20
C THR A 28 11.36 3.18 -1.24
N ALA A 29 11.47 1.90 -1.57
CA ALA A 29 10.30 1.00 -1.60
C ALA A 29 9.61 0.91 -0.24
N ARG A 30 10.35 0.83 0.87
CA ARG A 30 9.78 0.82 2.23
C ARG A 30 9.03 2.11 2.53
N LYS A 31 9.61 3.26 2.20
CA LYS A 31 8.95 4.55 2.37
C LYS A 31 7.67 4.67 1.53
N VAL A 32 7.68 4.19 0.29
CA VAL A 32 6.49 4.12 -0.56
C VAL A 32 5.41 3.23 0.07
N ALA A 33 5.81 2.08 0.62
CA ALA A 33 4.89 1.15 1.27
C ALA A 33 4.24 1.77 2.51
N GLU A 34 5.04 2.40 3.38
CA GLU A 34 4.59 3.07 4.60
C GLU A 34 3.65 4.24 4.30
N ASP A 35 4.04 5.13 3.38
CA ASP A 35 3.22 6.28 3.00
C ASP A 35 1.93 5.83 2.32
N GLY A 36 1.99 4.80 1.49
CA GLY A 36 0.81 4.21 0.87
C GLY A 36 -0.14 3.56 1.87
N ALA A 37 0.39 2.91 2.90
CA ALA A 37 -0.40 2.32 3.97
C ALA A 37 -1.09 3.42 4.80
N ARG A 38 -0.34 4.45 5.21
CA ARG A 38 -0.89 5.63 5.90
C ARG A 38 -1.99 6.30 5.09
N MET A 39 -1.76 6.48 3.78
CA MET A 39 -2.73 7.09 2.89
C MET A 39 -4.00 6.23 2.73
N MET A 40 -3.82 4.92 2.56
CA MET A 40 -4.93 3.99 2.46
C MET A 40 -5.77 4.00 3.75
N ALA A 41 -5.12 3.97 4.92
CA ALA A 41 -5.77 4.06 6.23
C ALA A 41 -6.52 5.39 6.42
N ALA A 42 -5.95 6.51 5.99
CA ALA A 42 -6.61 7.82 6.03
C ALA A 42 -7.91 7.87 5.21
N MET A 43 -8.00 7.08 4.13
CA MET A 43 -9.18 7.00 3.27
C MET A 43 -10.20 5.94 3.71
N VAL A 44 -9.84 5.05 4.64
CA VAL A 44 -10.73 4.02 5.17
C VAL A 44 -11.76 4.65 6.13
N PRO A 45 -13.03 4.22 6.07
CA PRO A 45 -14.03 4.65 7.03
C PRO A 45 -13.72 4.16 8.46
N ARG A 46 -13.88 5.05 9.43
CA ARG A 46 -13.43 4.85 10.82
C ARG A 46 -14.29 3.88 11.61
N ASP A 47 -15.58 3.75 11.30
CA ASP A 47 -16.49 2.88 12.07
C ASP A 47 -16.36 1.38 11.71
N THR A 48 -15.35 1.00 10.91
CA THR A 48 -15.13 -0.37 10.42
C THR A 48 -14.39 -1.28 11.40
N GLY A 49 -14.47 -0.97 12.69
CA GLY A 49 -13.82 -1.70 13.78
C GLY A 49 -12.31 -1.50 13.79
N SER A 50 -11.57 -2.41 13.15
CA SER A 50 -10.09 -2.45 13.16
C SER A 50 -9.47 -2.32 11.77
N LEU A 51 -10.25 -2.06 10.72
CA LEU A 51 -9.73 -2.06 9.34
C LEU A 51 -8.66 -0.99 9.11
N GLU A 52 -8.87 0.22 9.65
CA GLU A 52 -7.91 1.32 9.55
C GLU A 52 -6.56 0.96 10.19
N GLU A 53 -6.60 0.40 11.40
CA GLU A 53 -5.42 -0.03 12.17
C GLU A 53 -4.74 -1.27 11.61
N SER A 54 -5.47 -2.06 10.81
CA SER A 54 -4.97 -3.28 10.18
C SER A 54 -4.25 -3.02 8.86
N ILE A 55 -4.22 -1.78 8.36
CA ILE A 55 -3.54 -1.47 7.11
C ILE A 55 -2.05 -1.26 7.36
N GLU A 56 -1.23 -1.97 6.60
CA GLU A 56 0.22 -1.88 6.66
C GLU A 56 0.87 -1.87 5.27
N GLY A 57 2.13 -1.45 5.25
CA GLY A 57 3.01 -1.52 4.09
C GLY A 57 4.16 -2.45 4.41
N ALA A 58 4.36 -3.46 3.58
CA ALA A 58 5.44 -4.44 3.71
C ALA A 58 6.28 -4.48 2.44
N VAL A 59 7.59 -4.64 2.58
CA VAL A 59 8.51 -4.86 1.47
C VAL A 59 9.34 -6.11 1.72
N GLU A 60 9.21 -7.06 0.82
CA GLU A 60 9.90 -8.33 0.83
C GLU A 60 10.97 -8.33 -0.27
N LYS A 61 12.20 -8.71 0.09
CA LYS A 61 13.28 -8.90 -0.89
C LYS A 61 13.19 -10.32 -1.44
N THR A 62 13.19 -10.45 -2.76
CA THR A 62 13.23 -11.76 -3.43
C THR A 62 14.62 -11.99 -4.04
N LYS A 63 14.89 -13.22 -4.51
CA LYS A 63 16.15 -13.55 -5.21
C LYS A 63 16.40 -12.64 -6.42
N ASP A 64 15.33 -12.24 -7.09
CA ASP A 64 15.38 -11.50 -8.36
C ASP A 64 14.84 -10.07 -8.27
N GLY A 65 14.52 -9.56 -7.08
CA GLY A 65 14.07 -8.19 -6.90
C GLY A 65 13.36 -7.95 -5.57
N LEU A 66 12.18 -7.35 -5.63
CA LEU A 66 11.38 -7.02 -4.45
C LEU A 66 9.88 -7.08 -4.74
N ILE A 67 9.12 -7.34 -3.69
CA ILE A 67 7.66 -7.28 -3.68
C ILE A 67 7.26 -6.30 -2.58
N MET A 68 6.50 -5.28 -2.95
CA MET A 68 5.89 -4.34 -2.02
C MET A 68 4.39 -4.63 -1.94
N ARG A 69 3.87 -4.77 -0.72
CA ARG A 69 2.45 -4.99 -0.43
C ARG A 69 1.95 -3.83 0.42
N ILE A 70 0.78 -3.31 0.09
CA ILE A 70 0.12 -2.23 0.84
C ILE A 70 -1.33 -2.62 1.02
N GLY A 71 -1.78 -2.89 2.24
CA GLY A 71 -3.14 -3.36 2.46
C GLY A 71 -3.35 -3.92 3.85
N VAL A 72 -4.42 -4.71 4.00
CA VAL A 72 -4.75 -5.34 5.27
C VAL A 72 -3.65 -6.37 5.63
N ARG A 73 -3.06 -6.21 6.82
CA ARG A 73 -2.11 -7.14 7.42
C ARG A 73 -2.71 -8.55 7.46
N GLU A 74 -1.89 -9.53 7.11
CA GLU A 74 -2.28 -10.94 7.17
C GLU A 74 -2.62 -11.36 8.60
N GLY A 75 -3.72 -12.11 8.77
CA GLY A 75 -4.19 -12.53 10.09
C GLY A 75 -4.78 -11.42 10.96
N ALA A 76 -4.97 -10.20 10.45
CA ALA A 76 -5.63 -9.14 11.19
C ALA A 76 -7.08 -9.53 11.55
N VAL A 77 -7.43 -9.39 12.82
CA VAL A 77 -8.77 -9.67 13.35
C VAL A 77 -9.40 -8.41 13.91
N ASN A 78 -10.71 -8.29 13.73
CA ASN A 78 -11.49 -7.22 14.32
C ASN A 78 -11.59 -7.44 15.82
N SER A 79 -11.14 -6.47 16.62
CA SER A 79 -11.07 -6.61 18.08
C SER A 79 -12.41 -6.89 18.76
N LYS A 80 -13.51 -6.40 18.19
CA LYS A 80 -14.86 -6.54 18.75
C LYS A 80 -15.55 -7.84 18.34
N THR A 81 -15.37 -8.25 17.09
CA THR A 81 -16.13 -9.39 16.51
C THR A 81 -15.30 -10.64 16.33
N GLN A 82 -13.98 -10.56 16.55
CA GLN A 82 -12.99 -11.62 16.28
C GLN A 82 -13.02 -12.14 14.84
N ARG A 83 -13.67 -11.42 13.92
CA ARG A 83 -13.75 -11.77 12.51
C ARG A 83 -12.50 -11.29 11.77
N PRO A 84 -11.95 -12.08 10.83
CA PRO A 84 -10.83 -11.64 10.00
C PRO A 84 -11.18 -10.39 9.20
N VAL A 85 -10.29 -9.40 9.22
CA VAL A 85 -10.49 -8.07 8.62
C VAL A 85 -10.54 -8.14 7.09
N ASP A 86 -9.73 -9.03 6.52
CA ASP A 86 -9.64 -9.26 5.08
C ASP A 86 -10.95 -9.75 4.45
N LYS A 87 -11.84 -10.39 5.24
CA LYS A 87 -13.15 -10.89 4.77
C LYS A 87 -14.13 -9.76 4.46
N TYR A 88 -14.14 -8.69 5.27
CA TYR A 88 -15.09 -7.59 5.10
C TYR A 88 -14.49 -6.35 4.43
N ALA A 89 -13.17 -6.19 4.42
CA ALA A 89 -12.50 -5.07 3.76
C ALA A 89 -12.92 -4.88 2.28
N PRO A 90 -13.09 -5.93 1.44
CA PRO A 90 -13.52 -5.76 0.05
C PRO A 90 -14.90 -5.12 -0.07
N ALA A 91 -15.84 -5.49 0.81
CA ALA A 91 -17.18 -4.90 0.83
C ALA A 91 -17.13 -3.41 1.18
N MET A 92 -16.27 -3.04 2.14
CA MET A 92 -16.06 -1.64 2.54
C MET A 92 -15.49 -0.80 1.39
N ASN A 93 -14.57 -1.35 0.58
CA ASN A 93 -14.06 -0.65 -0.59
C ASN A 93 -15.05 -0.58 -1.76
N LYS A 94 -15.90 -1.59 -1.96
CA LYS A 94 -16.88 -1.59 -3.08
C LYS A 94 -18.08 -0.67 -2.84
N GLY A 95 -18.25 -0.12 -1.65
CA GLY A 95 -19.36 0.80 -1.32
C GLY A 95 -20.56 0.14 -0.64
N GLY A 96 -20.39 -1.04 -0.05
CA GLY A 96 -21.38 -1.64 0.85
C GLY A 96 -21.51 -0.93 2.21
N TYR A 97 -21.08 0.32 2.32
CA TYR A 97 -20.95 1.04 3.58
C TYR A 97 -21.39 2.50 3.44
N LYS A 98 -22.35 2.91 4.27
CA LYS A 98 -22.70 4.32 4.50
C LYS A 98 -21.81 4.86 5.62
N LEU A 99 -21.30 6.10 5.47
CA LEU A 99 -20.46 6.73 6.49
C LEU A 99 -21.24 6.89 7.81
N GLY A 100 -20.74 6.28 8.88
CA GLY A 100 -21.18 6.56 10.25
C GLY A 100 -20.63 7.90 10.77
N ILE A 101 -21.08 8.31 11.96
CA ILE A 101 -20.75 9.60 12.57
C ILE A 101 -19.23 9.83 12.64
N ARG A 102 -18.45 8.85 13.11
CA ARG A 102 -16.99 9.00 13.22
C ARG A 102 -16.30 9.10 11.86
N SER A 103 -16.85 8.45 10.84
CA SER A 103 -16.34 8.57 9.47
C SER A 103 -16.69 9.94 8.86
N ILE A 104 -17.84 10.53 9.20
CA ILE A 104 -18.24 11.88 8.79
C ILE A 104 -17.33 12.92 9.45
N GLU A 105 -17.07 12.80 10.76
CA GLU A 105 -16.12 13.66 11.48
C GLU A 105 -14.72 13.58 10.87
N LYS A 106 -14.25 12.35 10.60
CA LYS A 106 -12.98 12.13 9.91
C LYS A 106 -12.99 12.77 8.52
N GLN A 107 -14.12 12.71 7.80
CA GLN A 107 -14.26 13.34 6.48
C GLN A 107 -14.17 14.86 6.57
N SER A 108 -14.76 15.50 7.58
CA SER A 108 -14.65 16.95 7.78
C SER A 108 -13.23 17.40 8.14
N ALA A 109 -12.43 16.54 8.79
CA ALA A 109 -11.05 16.83 9.16
C ALA A 109 -10.02 16.39 8.11
N SER A 110 -10.45 15.66 7.07
CA SER A 110 -9.56 15.04 6.08
C SER A 110 -9.64 15.77 4.74
N GLN A 111 -8.48 15.98 4.12
CA GLN A 111 -8.39 16.43 2.73
C GLN A 111 -8.72 15.32 1.71
N PHE A 112 -8.90 14.09 2.18
CA PHE A 112 -9.18 12.93 1.35
C PHE A 112 -10.62 12.46 1.48
N LYS A 113 -11.17 11.95 0.37
CA LYS A 113 -12.46 11.26 0.39
C LYS A 113 -12.36 9.94 1.16
N ILE A 114 -13.18 9.83 2.20
CA ILE A 114 -13.30 8.67 3.07
C ILE A 114 -14.39 7.74 2.54
N GLY A 115 -14.17 6.44 2.66
CA GLY A 115 -15.14 5.42 2.28
C GLY A 115 -14.78 4.67 1.01
N SER A 116 -15.78 4.19 0.29
CA SER A 116 -15.66 3.32 -0.90
C SER A 116 -14.56 3.78 -1.86
N GLY A 117 -13.80 2.84 -2.44
CA GLY A 117 -12.77 3.11 -3.45
C GLY A 117 -11.42 3.55 -2.88
N TYR A 118 -11.21 3.44 -1.56
CA TYR A 118 -9.98 3.86 -0.91
C TYR A 118 -8.73 3.13 -1.44
N VAL A 119 -8.84 1.88 -1.89
CA VAL A 119 -7.71 1.15 -2.51
C VAL A 119 -7.34 1.75 -3.87
N GLY A 120 -8.35 2.05 -4.70
CA GLY A 120 -8.12 2.67 -6.00
C GLY A 120 -7.54 4.08 -5.87
N ARG A 121 -8.07 4.88 -4.94
CA ARG A 121 -7.58 6.24 -4.67
C ARG A 121 -6.16 6.25 -4.10
N SER A 122 -5.84 5.35 -3.16
CA SER A 122 -4.47 5.23 -2.65
C SER A 122 -3.49 4.81 -3.74
N ARG A 123 -3.87 3.90 -4.65
CA ARG A 123 -3.05 3.55 -5.84
C ARG A 123 -2.79 4.76 -6.71
N GLU A 124 -3.82 5.54 -7.02
CA GLU A 124 -3.69 6.73 -7.87
C GLU A 124 -2.84 7.82 -7.20
N TRP A 125 -2.99 8.00 -5.90
CA TRP A 125 -2.16 8.93 -5.13
C TRP A 125 -0.68 8.51 -5.16
N LEU A 126 -0.38 7.24 -4.89
CA LEU A 126 0.98 6.69 -4.99
C LEU A 126 1.55 6.81 -6.39
N ARG A 127 0.71 6.61 -7.41
CA ARG A 127 1.12 6.80 -8.81
C ARG A 127 1.56 8.22 -9.10
N ARG A 128 0.89 9.22 -8.54
CA ARG A 128 1.21 10.65 -8.76
C ARG A 128 2.43 11.12 -7.96
N HIS A 129 2.60 10.63 -6.73
CA HIS A 129 3.60 11.20 -5.81
C HIS A 129 4.89 10.39 -5.71
N TRP A 130 4.83 9.09 -6.00
CA TRP A 130 5.95 8.18 -5.73
C TRP A 130 6.47 7.42 -6.94
N MET A 131 5.66 7.21 -7.99
CA MET A 131 6.07 6.30 -9.07
C MET A 131 7.27 6.77 -9.86
N ASP A 132 7.44 8.07 -10.10
CA ASP A 132 8.60 8.54 -10.87
C ASP A 132 9.90 8.35 -10.10
N LYS A 133 9.89 8.69 -8.81
CA LYS A 133 11.01 8.44 -7.90
C LYS A 133 11.31 6.94 -7.79
N LEU A 134 10.29 6.12 -7.53
CA LEU A 134 10.45 4.68 -7.39
C LEU A 134 10.98 4.05 -8.70
N ARG A 135 10.47 4.45 -9.87
CA ARG A 135 10.96 3.98 -11.16
C ARG A 135 12.42 4.35 -11.40
N ASN A 136 12.82 5.58 -11.05
CA ASN A 136 14.20 6.01 -11.18
C ASN A 136 15.15 5.18 -10.30
N ASP A 137 14.79 5.00 -9.02
CA ASP A 137 15.59 4.22 -8.07
C ASP A 137 15.64 2.73 -8.43
N LEU A 138 14.56 2.17 -8.99
CA LEU A 138 14.55 0.82 -9.54
C LEU A 138 15.46 0.70 -10.76
N SER A 139 15.38 1.65 -11.70
CA SER A 139 16.21 1.66 -12.90
C SER A 139 17.71 1.70 -12.57
N LYS A 140 18.11 2.54 -11.60
CA LYS A 140 19.50 2.60 -11.11
C LYS A 140 19.98 1.30 -10.48
N ALA A 141 19.08 0.51 -9.90
CA ALA A 141 19.37 -0.82 -9.37
C ALA A 141 19.21 -1.95 -10.42
N GLY A 142 19.00 -1.61 -11.69
CA GLY A 142 18.76 -2.57 -12.77
C GLY A 142 17.46 -3.37 -12.60
N LEU A 143 16.47 -2.82 -11.89
CA LEU A 143 15.16 -3.41 -11.66
C LEU A 143 14.08 -2.70 -12.49
N LYS A 144 13.08 -3.45 -12.91
CA LYS A 144 11.85 -2.93 -13.54
C LYS A 144 10.65 -3.43 -12.76
N GLY A 145 9.71 -2.54 -12.45
CA GLY A 145 8.55 -2.90 -11.64
C GLY A 145 7.22 -2.37 -12.16
N ARG A 146 6.15 -3.03 -11.71
CA ARG A 146 4.76 -2.68 -12.03
C ARG A 146 3.82 -3.02 -10.86
N TRP A 147 2.74 -2.26 -10.75
CA TRP A 147 1.59 -2.61 -9.92
C TRP A 147 0.89 -3.82 -10.53
N ARG A 148 0.47 -4.75 -9.67
CA ARG A 148 -0.43 -5.86 -9.97
C ARG A 148 -1.81 -5.52 -9.41
#